data_AF-A0AAF0UDZ1-F1
#
_entry.id   AF-A0AAF0UDZ1-F1
#
_cell.length_a   1.000
_cell.length_b   1.000
_cell.length_c   1.000
_cell.angle_alpha   90.00
_cell.angle_beta   90.00
_cell.angle_gamma   90.00
#
_symmetry.space_group_name_H-M   'P 1'
#
loop_
_entity.id
_entity.type
_entity.pdbx_description
1 polymer ?
#
loop_
_entity_poly.entity_id
_entity_poly.type
_entity_poly.pdbx_seq_one_letter_code
_entity_poly.pdbx_strand_id
1 'polypeptide(L)'
;MGDDDTVFFTKNLVTVLSKYDYNQMYYIGGNSESVEQDLVHSYGMAYGGGGIAISYPLAEVLVKILDGCINRYHDFYGSDQKIGGCMAEIGVPLTRELGFHQV
;
A
#
# COMPACT_ATOMS: atom_id res chain seq x y z
N MET A 1 7.37 -0.85 3.18
CA MET A 1 6.84 -0.80 4.56
C MET A 1 6.17 -2.11 4.84
N GLY A 2 6.15 -2.56 6.08
CA GLY A 2 5.44 -3.76 6.53
C GLY A 2 5.34 -3.73 8.04
N ASP A 3 4.61 -4.69 8.60
CA ASP A 3 4.47 -4.88 10.03
C ASP A 3 5.76 -5.47 10.63
N ASP A 4 5.85 -5.51 11.95
CA ASP A 4 7.03 -6.03 12.66
C ASP A 4 7.18 -7.55 12.56
N ASP A 5 6.14 -8.23 12.07
CA ASP A 5 6.10 -9.64 11.72
C ASP A 5 6.14 -9.90 10.19
N THR A 6 6.26 -8.86 9.35
CA THR A 6 6.48 -9.02 7.90
C THR A 6 7.94 -9.36 7.58
N VAL A 7 8.15 -10.44 6.81
CA VAL A 7 9.50 -10.87 6.37
C VAL A 7 9.77 -10.46 4.93
N PHE A 8 10.83 -9.68 4.70
CA PHE A 8 11.24 -9.26 3.35
C PHE A 8 12.43 -10.06 2.81
N PHE A 9 12.22 -10.75 1.70
CA PHE A 9 13.30 -11.34 0.89
C PHE A 9 13.88 -10.27 -0.04
N THR A 10 14.87 -9.51 0.45
CA THR A 10 15.36 -8.30 -0.23
C THR A 10 15.77 -8.49 -1.70
N LYS A 11 16.42 -9.61 -2.05
CA LYS A 11 16.76 -9.93 -3.44
C LYS A 11 15.52 -10.09 -4.33
N ASN A 12 14.50 -10.79 -3.82
CA ASN A 12 13.25 -10.99 -4.52
C ASN A 12 12.49 -9.67 -4.63
N LEU A 13 12.46 -8.88 -3.54
CA LEU A 13 11.82 -7.58 -3.51
C LEU A 13 12.42 -6.64 -4.56
N VAL A 14 13.76 -6.52 -4.63
CA VAL A 14 14.43 -5.69 -5.66
C VAL A 14 14.12 -6.19 -7.05
N THR A 15 14.16 -7.51 -7.28
CA THR A 15 13.85 -8.11 -8.58
C THR A 15 12.41 -7.82 -9.00
N VAL A 16 11.44 -7.97 -8.09
CA VAL A 16 10.03 -7.67 -8.34
C VAL A 16 9.83 -6.18 -8.62
N LEU A 17 10.39 -5.30 -7.79
CA LEU A 17 10.22 -3.86 -7.95
C LEU A 17 10.92 -3.30 -9.19
N SER A 18 11.96 -3.96 -9.71
CA SER A 18 12.64 -3.56 -10.95
C SER A 18 11.77 -3.65 -12.22
N LYS A 19 10.59 -4.28 -12.14
CA LYS A 19 9.61 -4.33 -13.24
C LYS A 19 8.94 -2.99 -13.50
N TYR A 20 8.98 -2.07 -12.54
CA TYR A 20 8.24 -0.81 -12.56
C TYR A 20 9.17 0.37 -12.88
N ASP A 21 8.68 1.33 -13.67
CA ASP A 21 9.40 2.59 -13.91
C ASP A 21 9.35 3.46 -12.64
N TYR A 22 10.48 3.58 -11.96
CA TYR A 22 10.58 4.30 -10.69
C TYR A 22 10.29 5.82 -10.80
N ASN A 23 10.17 6.36 -12.02
CA ASN A 23 9.77 7.75 -12.27
C ASN A 23 8.23 7.93 -12.30
N GLN A 24 7.45 6.85 -12.33
CA GLN A 24 5.99 6.90 -12.23
C GLN A 24 5.52 6.76 -10.78
N MET A 25 4.27 7.16 -10.53
CA MET A 25 3.63 6.97 -9.24
C MET A 25 3.05 5.56 -9.12
N TYR A 26 3.60 4.77 -8.21
CA TYR A 26 3.16 3.41 -7.93
C TYR A 26 2.85 3.22 -6.44
N TYR A 27 1.68 2.62 -6.19
CA TYR A 27 1.29 2.02 -4.92
C TYR A 27 1.17 0.50 -5.13
N ILE A 28 2.13 -0.27 -4.62
CA ILE A 28 2.29 -1.69 -4.92
C ILE A 28 2.09 -2.51 -3.64
N GLY A 29 1.36 -3.61 -3.75
CA GLY A 29 1.14 -4.57 -2.67
C GLY A 29 0.09 -5.61 -3.03
N GLY A 30 -0.46 -6.28 -2.02
CA GLY A 30 -1.55 -7.24 -2.15
C GLY A 30 -2.77 -6.83 -1.32
N ASN A 31 -3.98 -7.15 -1.81
CA ASN A 31 -5.17 -7.15 -0.96
C ASN A 31 -5.15 -8.38 -0.03
N SER A 32 -6.14 -8.52 0.85
CA SER A 32 -6.19 -9.62 1.81
C SER A 32 -6.63 -10.93 1.13
N GLU A 33 -6.09 -12.06 1.59
CA GLU A 33 -6.55 -13.40 1.24
C GLU A 33 -7.89 -13.73 1.92
N SER A 34 -8.21 -13.07 3.03
CA SER A 34 -9.55 -13.09 3.63
C SER A 34 -10.50 -12.16 2.87
N VAL A 35 -11.55 -12.78 2.32
CA VAL A 35 -12.67 -12.09 1.66
C VAL A 35 -13.40 -11.18 2.64
N GLU A 36 -13.55 -11.59 3.89
CA GLU A 36 -14.22 -10.81 4.93
C GLU A 36 -13.48 -9.50 5.19
N GLN A 37 -12.15 -9.54 5.29
CA GLN A 37 -11.34 -8.33 5.45
C GLN A 37 -11.53 -7.39 4.26
N ASP A 38 -11.48 -7.91 3.03
CA ASP A 38 -11.68 -7.08 1.83
C ASP A 38 -13.07 -6.46 1.70
N LEU A 39 -14.11 -7.18 2.16
CA LEU A 39 -15.47 -6.65 2.20
C LEU A 39 -15.62 -5.53 3.23
N VAL A 40 -14.95 -5.64 4.38
CA VAL A 40 -15.02 -4.64 5.46
C VAL A 40 -14.14 -3.43 5.14
N HIS A 41 -12.96 -3.64 4.56
CA HIS A 41 -11.96 -2.59 4.37
C HIS A 41 -11.91 -2.08 2.93
N SER A 42 -11.36 -2.87 2.00
CA SER A 42 -11.43 -2.62 0.55
C SER A 42 -10.63 -3.66 -0.25
N TYR A 43 -11.14 -4.08 -1.40
CA TYR A 43 -10.36 -4.81 -2.42
C TYR A 43 -9.30 -3.95 -3.13
N GLY A 44 -9.40 -2.63 -3.01
CA GLY A 44 -8.58 -1.64 -3.71
C GLY A 44 -7.44 -1.05 -2.88
N MET A 45 -7.12 -1.63 -1.71
CA MET A 45 -6.00 -1.23 -0.87
C MET A 45 -5.01 -2.38 -0.70
N ALA A 46 -3.75 -2.04 -0.47
CA ALA A 46 -2.76 -3.00 0.00
C ALA A 46 -2.83 -3.13 1.52
N TYR A 47 -2.69 -4.36 2.02
CA TYR A 47 -2.64 -4.65 3.45
C TYR A 47 -1.19 -4.64 3.92
N GLY A 48 -0.94 -3.99 5.05
CA GLY A 48 0.37 -3.70 5.62
C GLY A 48 1.12 -4.95 6.07
N GLY A 49 0.40 -5.96 6.58
CA GLY A 49 0.97 -7.24 7.02
C GLY A 49 1.66 -8.01 5.89
N GLY A 50 1.13 -7.93 4.67
CA GLY A 50 1.80 -8.47 3.47
C GLY A 50 2.89 -7.57 2.88
N GLY A 51 3.04 -6.37 3.44
CA GLY A 51 3.95 -5.33 2.99
C GLY A 51 3.38 -4.48 1.85
N ILE A 52 3.90 -3.25 1.75
CA ILE A 52 3.62 -2.34 0.64
C ILE A 52 4.90 -1.67 0.15
N ALA A 53 4.92 -1.29 -1.12
CA ALA A 53 5.95 -0.44 -1.71
C ALA A 53 5.30 0.78 -2.39
N ILE A 54 5.90 1.95 -2.20
CA ILE A 54 5.54 3.16 -2.92
C ILE A 54 6.75 3.71 -3.65
N SER A 55 6.54 4.17 -4.89
CA SER A 55 7.58 4.88 -5.65
C SER A 55 7.96 6.21 -5.00
N TYR A 56 9.16 6.71 -5.28
CA TYR A 56 9.61 8.00 -4.75
C TYR A 56 8.70 9.19 -5.15
N PRO A 57 8.28 9.37 -6.43
CA PRO A 57 7.38 10.46 -6.79
C PRO A 57 6.05 10.44 -6.03
N LEU A 58 5.51 9.24 -5.77
CA LEU A 58 4.30 9.10 -4.95
C LEU A 58 4.54 9.51 -3.49
N ALA A 59 5.68 9.14 -2.91
CA ALA A 59 6.05 9.54 -1.55
C ALA A 59 6.17 11.08 -1.41
N GLU A 60 6.72 11.76 -2.42
CA GLU A 60 6.82 13.22 -2.44
C GLU A 60 5.46 13.93 -2.51
N VAL A 61 4.46 13.31 -3.15
CA VAL A 61 3.09 13.83 -3.16
C VAL A 61 2.41 13.51 -1.83
N LEU A 62 2.52 12.27 -1.35
CA LEU A 62 1.89 11.81 -0.12
C LEU A 62 2.31 12.66 1.08
N VAL A 63 3.61 12.91 1.27
CA VAL A 63 4.13 13.62 2.45
C VAL A 63 3.55 15.04 2.59
N LYS A 64 3.14 15.67 1.48
CA LYS A 64 2.54 17.02 1.48
C LYS A 64 1.11 17.01 2.02
N ILE A 65 0.40 15.89 1.94
CA ILE A 65 -1.00 15.77 2.32
C ILE A 65 -1.23 14.83 3.51
N LEU A 66 -0.22 14.04 3.89
CA LEU A 66 -0.37 12.88 4.78
C LEU A 66 -1.11 13.23 6.08
N ASP A 67 -0.67 14.25 6.82
CA ASP A 67 -1.28 14.66 8.08
C ASP A 67 -2.76 15.04 7.90
N GLY A 68 -3.08 15.82 6.86
CA GLY A 68 -4.45 16.19 6.55
C GLY A 68 -5.30 14.99 6.13
N CYS A 69 -4.70 14.08 5.36
CA CYS A 69 -5.37 12.90 4.84
C CYS A 69 -5.72 11.91 5.96
N ILE A 70 -4.76 11.53 6.82
CA ILE A 70 -5.03 10.59 7.91
C ILE A 70 -6.02 11.16 8.94
N ASN A 71 -6.09 12.48 9.07
CA ASN A 71 -7.11 13.16 9.88
C ASN A 71 -8.50 13.10 9.23
N ARG A 72 -8.61 13.26 7.91
CA ARG A 72 -9.89 13.06 7.18
C ARG A 72 -10.39 11.63 7.34
N TYR A 73 -9.50 10.64 7.21
CA TYR A 73 -9.83 9.21 7.35
C TYR A 73 -9.66 8.69 8.78
N HIS A 74 -9.81 9.53 9.81
CA HIS A 74 -9.53 9.13 11.20
C HIS A 74 -10.36 7.93 11.68
N ASP A 75 -11.60 7.78 11.19
CA ASP A 75 -12.53 6.68 11.52
C ASP A 75 -12.18 5.33 10.86
N PHE A 76 -11.21 5.28 9.94
CA PHE A 76 -10.80 4.03 9.32
C PHE A 76 -10.00 3.15 10.29
N TYR A 77 -10.21 1.82 10.22
CA TYR A 77 -9.87 0.85 11.25
C TYR A 77 -8.36 0.63 11.46
N GLY A 78 -7.50 1.06 10.53
CA GLY A 78 -6.05 0.89 10.64
C GLY A 78 -5.25 1.83 9.73
N SER A 79 -3.93 1.79 9.86
CA SER A 79 -3.00 2.55 9.01
C SER A 79 -3.21 2.26 7.53
N ASP A 80 -3.42 0.99 7.19
CA ASP A 80 -3.47 0.53 5.81
C ASP A 80 -4.69 1.09 5.09
N GLN A 81 -5.84 1.07 5.77
CA GLN A 81 -7.08 1.61 5.24
C GLN A 81 -6.98 3.14 5.07
N LYS A 82 -6.34 3.83 6.03
CA LYS A 82 -6.06 5.28 5.93
C LYS A 82 -5.14 5.60 4.75
N ILE A 83 -4.03 4.88 4.61
CA ILE A 83 -3.10 5.04 3.50
C ILE A 83 -3.78 4.72 2.17
N GLY A 84 -4.58 3.66 2.08
CA GLY A 84 -5.40 3.34 0.91
C GLY A 84 -6.34 4.49 0.53
N GLY A 85 -6.96 5.12 1.51
CA GLY A 85 -7.74 6.37 1.33
C GLY A 85 -6.90 7.51 0.75
N CYS A 86 -5.69 7.73 1.29
CA CYS A 86 -4.77 8.75 0.76
C CYS A 86 -4.33 8.47 -0.68
N MET A 87 -4.06 7.22 -1.02
CA MET A 87 -3.73 6.82 -2.40
C MET A 87 -4.89 7.08 -3.35
N ALA A 88 -6.12 6.76 -2.92
CA ALA A 88 -7.33 7.07 -3.67
C ALA A 88 -7.54 8.59 -3.85
N GLU A 89 -7.26 9.41 -2.82
CA GLU A 89 -7.34 10.87 -2.92
C GLU A 89 -6.31 11.45 -3.91
N ILE A 90 -5.09 10.89 -3.93
CA ILE A 90 -4.05 11.25 -4.92
C ILE A 90 -4.44 10.76 -6.33
N GLY A 91 -5.32 9.77 -6.43
CA GLY A 91 -5.76 9.16 -7.70
C GLY A 91 -4.83 8.04 -8.18
N VAL A 92 -4.04 7.44 -7.29
CA VAL A 92 -3.13 6.33 -7.63
C VAL A 92 -3.76 5.01 -7.16
N PRO A 93 -4.15 4.11 -8.08
CA PRO A 93 -4.77 2.84 -7.71
C PRO A 93 -3.74 1.85 -7.19
N LEU A 94 -4.23 0.84 -6.45
CA LEU A 94 -3.44 -0.32 -6.08
C LEU A 94 -2.93 -1.05 -7.33
N THR A 95 -1.61 -1.20 -7.40
CA THR A 95 -0.93 -2.10 -8.32
C THR A 95 -0.73 -3.44 -7.61
N ARG A 96 -1.60 -4.41 -7.92
CA ARG A 96 -1.52 -5.75 -7.32
C ARG A 96 -0.28 -6.48 -7.80
N GLU A 97 0.53 -6.94 -6.86
CA GLU A 97 1.73 -7.74 -7.12
C GLU A 97 1.68 -9.02 -6.30
N LEU A 98 1.74 -10.17 -6.99
CA LEU A 98 1.56 -11.51 -6.39
C LEU A 98 2.69 -11.92 -5.44
N GLY A 99 3.75 -11.11 -5.30
CA GLY A 99 4.84 -11.33 -4.36
C GLY A 99 4.67 -10.67 -2.99
N PHE A 100 3.55 -10.00 -2.74
CA PHE A 100 3.16 -9.46 -1.44
C PHE A 100 2.04 -10.34 -0.88
N HIS A 101 2.27 -10.97 0.27
CA HIS A 101 1.44 -12.03 0.81
C HIS A 101 0.93 -11.63 2.18
N GLN A 102 -0.37 -11.41 2.29
CA GLN A 102 -1.04 -11.25 3.57
C GLN A 102 -1.40 -12.67 4.09
N VAL A 103 -1.72 -12.82 5.37
CA VAL A 103 -2.24 -14.07 5.95
C VAL A 103 -3.54 -13.75 6.66
#